data_AF-A0A0Q9QVY0-F1
#
_entry.id   AF-A0A0Q9QVY0-F1
#
_cell.length_a   1.000
_cell.length_b   1.000
_cell.length_c   1.000
_cell.angle_alpha   90.00
_cell.angle_beta   90.00
_cell.angle_gamma   90.00
#
_symmetry.space_group_name_H-M   'P 1'
#
loop_
_entity.id
_entity.type
_entity.pdbx_description
1 polymer ?
#
loop_
_entity_poly.entity_id
_entity_poly.type
_entity_poly.pdbx_seq_one_letter_code
_entity_poly.pdbx_strand_id
1 'polypeptide(L)'
;MAREHTDPQQLPGDADGRDLAAYVGEDVGRVVMLRVAALAAVVTLVAGFLSESATEALTTACLAAGAAGIVLLLLAQLLRWRRTRQWVVILGVTVLCTGLLTGVVAGSRA
;
A
#
# COMPACT_ATOMS: atom_id res chain seq x y z
N MET A 1 36.04 1.38 10.25
CA MET A 1 35.60 1.68 8.87
C MET A 1 34.21 2.25 8.94
N ALA A 2 34.09 3.57 8.73
CA ALA A 2 32.81 4.27 8.78
C ALA A 2 31.98 3.89 7.55
N ARG A 3 30.74 3.44 7.76
CA ARG A 3 29.80 3.20 6.65
C ARG A 3 29.42 4.57 6.08
N GLU A 4 29.95 4.86 4.90
CA GLU A 4 29.62 6.08 4.15
C GLU A 4 28.12 6.11 3.89
N HIS A 5 27.50 7.26 4.18
CA HIS A 5 26.07 7.45 4.05
C HIS A 5 25.76 7.65 2.56
N THR A 6 25.50 6.55 1.84
CA THR A 6 25.21 6.58 0.40
C THR A 6 23.96 7.40 0.13
N ASP A 7 24.13 8.50 -0.60
CA ASP A 7 23.05 9.36 -1.06
C ASP A 7 22.13 8.57 -1.99
N PRO A 8 20.81 8.45 -1.71
CA PRO A 8 19.88 7.65 -2.51
C PRO A 8 19.68 8.15 -3.94
N GLN A 9 20.33 9.24 -4.35
CA GLN A 9 20.30 9.78 -5.72
C GLN A 9 21.59 9.55 -6.52
N GLN A 10 22.65 9.01 -5.92
CA GLN A 10 23.86 8.64 -6.67
C GLN A 10 23.75 7.19 -7.16
N LEU A 11 23.62 7.01 -8.48
CA LEU A 11 23.91 5.71 -9.10
C LEU A 11 25.41 5.43 -8.94
N PRO A 12 25.82 4.32 -8.30
CA PRO A 12 27.22 3.91 -8.27
C PRO A 12 27.70 3.71 -9.71
N GLY A 13 28.81 4.36 -10.09
CA GLY A 13 29.37 4.32 -11.45
C GLY A 13 29.93 2.95 -11.86
N ASP A 14 29.87 1.98 -10.95
CA ASP A 14 30.56 0.70 -10.96
C ASP A 14 29.63 -0.45 -10.49
N ALA A 15 28.31 -0.21 -10.47
CA ALA A 15 27.30 -1.22 -10.14
C ALA A 15 27.16 -2.27 -11.25
N ASP A 16 27.37 -3.55 -10.91
CA ASP A 16 27.08 -4.69 -11.76
C ASP A 16 25.64 -4.63 -12.29
N GLY A 17 25.40 -5.07 -13.54
CA GLY A 17 24.06 -5.00 -14.16
C GLY A 17 22.95 -5.68 -13.35
N ARG A 18 23.31 -6.57 -12.41
CA ARG A 18 22.43 -7.21 -11.44
C ARG A 18 21.89 -6.24 -10.38
N ASP A 19 22.72 -5.34 -9.88
CA ASP A 19 22.33 -4.34 -8.86
C ASP A 19 21.42 -3.28 -9.48
N LEU A 20 21.69 -2.92 -10.74
CA LEU A 20 20.81 -2.05 -11.52
C LEU A 20 19.43 -2.69 -11.73
N ALA A 21 19.40 -3.98 -12.10
CA ALA A 21 18.15 -4.73 -12.31
C ALA A 21 17.33 -4.86 -11.00
N ALA A 22 17.99 -5.10 -9.87
CA ALA A 22 17.32 -5.14 -8.57
C ALA A 22 16.74 -3.78 -8.17
N TYR A 23 17.48 -2.68 -8.40
CA TYR A 23 17.03 -1.34 -8.09
C TYR A 23 15.79 -0.92 -8.91
N VAL A 24 15.84 -1.17 -10.23
CA VAL A 24 14.71 -0.90 -11.15
C VAL A 24 13.52 -1.81 -10.80
N GLY A 25 13.78 -3.09 -10.51
CA GLY A 25 12.75 -4.04 -10.10
C GLY A 25 12.02 -3.60 -8.83
N GLU A 26 12.74 -3.10 -7.83
CA GLU A 26 12.14 -2.56 -6.61
C GLU A 26 11.27 -1.33 -6.90
N ASP A 27 11.72 -0.42 -7.77
CA ASP A 27 10.95 0.78 -8.11
C ASP A 27 9.68 0.46 -8.90
N VAL A 28 9.77 -0.42 -9.89
CA VAL A 28 8.60 -0.90 -10.64
C VAL A 28 7.64 -1.64 -9.70
N GLY A 29 8.16 -2.53 -8.85
CA GLY A 29 7.38 -3.27 -7.87
C GLY A 29 6.64 -2.36 -6.91
N ARG A 30 7.29 -1.31 -6.42
CA ARG A 30 6.69 -0.29 -5.54
C ARG A 30 5.57 0.46 -6.25
N VAL A 31 5.76 0.89 -7.50
CA VAL A 31 4.71 1.60 -8.26
C VAL A 31 3.51 0.70 -8.50
N VAL A 32 3.73 -0.54 -8.91
CA VAL A 32 2.65 -1.52 -9.12
C VAL A 32 1.90 -1.78 -7.83
N MET A 33 2.61 -2.07 -6.74
CA MET A 33 2.00 -2.35 -5.43
C MET A 33 1.23 -1.15 -4.89
N LEU A 34 1.67 0.08 -5.15
CA LEU A 34 0.91 1.27 -4.77
C LEU A 34 -0.43 1.35 -5.52
N ARG A 35 -0.45 1.00 -6.81
CA ARG A 35 -1.71 0.94 -7.58
C ARG A 35 -2.63 -0.15 -7.04
N VAL A 36 -2.08 -1.32 -6.70
CA VAL A 36 -2.82 -2.43 -6.10
C VAL A 36 -3.41 -2.03 -4.74
N ALA A 37 -2.62 -1.37 -3.88
CA ALA A 37 -3.09 -0.89 -2.59
C ALA A 37 -4.19 0.16 -2.73
N ALA A 38 -4.04 1.10 -3.67
CA ALA A 38 -5.07 2.10 -3.96
C ALA A 38 -6.36 1.44 -4.47
N LEU A 39 -6.25 0.46 -5.38
CA LEU A 39 -7.40 -0.30 -5.87
C LEU A 39 -8.09 -1.05 -4.72
N ALA A 40 -7.34 -1.73 -3.86
CA ALA A 40 -7.88 -2.44 -2.70
C ALA A 40 -8.63 -1.49 -1.74
N ALA A 41 -8.09 -0.30 -1.50
CA ALA A 41 -8.73 0.71 -0.66
C ALA A 41 -10.05 1.23 -1.26
N VAL A 42 -10.08 1.47 -2.58
CA VAL A 42 -11.30 1.85 -3.30
C VAL A 42 -12.34 0.74 -3.26
N VAL A 43 -11.94 -0.51 -3.53
CA VAL A 43 -12.84 -1.67 -3.47
C VAL A 43 -13.40 -1.85 -2.06
N THR A 44 -12.59 -1.61 -1.02
CA THR A 44 -13.04 -1.67 0.38
C THR A 44 -14.07 -0.59 0.70
N LEU A 45 -13.87 0.64 0.21
CA LEU A 45 -14.85 1.72 0.31
C LEU A 45 -16.18 1.36 -0.36
N VAL A 46 -16.11 0.87 -1.60
CA VAL A 46 -17.30 0.48 -2.38
C VAL A 46 -18.01 -0.70 -1.72
N ALA A 47 -17.27 -1.69 -1.22
CA ALA A 47 -17.82 -2.81 -0.48
C ALA A 47 -18.53 -2.34 0.79
N GLY A 48 -17.95 -1.44 1.57
CA GLY A 48 -18.61 -0.84 2.74
C GLY A 48 -19.87 -0.08 2.36
N PHE A 49 -19.84 0.70 1.28
CA PHE A 49 -20.98 1.50 0.83
C PHE A 49 -22.15 0.64 0.31
N LEU A 50 -21.86 -0.46 -0.39
CA LEU A 50 -22.86 -1.33 -1.01
C LEU A 50 -23.31 -2.49 -0.12
N SER A 51 -22.67 -2.74 1.02
CA SER A 51 -23.04 -3.84 1.90
C SER A 51 -24.24 -3.50 2.76
N GLU A 52 -25.44 -3.71 2.22
CA GLU A 52 -26.71 -3.57 2.97
C GLU A 52 -26.88 -4.64 4.06
N SER A 53 -26.21 -5.80 3.90
CA SER A 53 -26.30 -6.94 4.82
C SER A 53 -25.18 -6.99 5.87
N ALA A 54 -24.20 -6.08 5.82
CA ALA A 54 -23.10 -6.05 6.79
C ALA A 54 -23.51 -5.32 8.07
N THR A 55 -22.89 -5.70 9.20
CA THR A 55 -23.07 -4.97 10.46
C THR A 55 -22.55 -3.54 10.34
N GLU A 56 -23.18 -2.59 11.03
CA GLU A 56 -22.80 -1.17 11.00
C GLU A 56 -21.31 -0.95 11.35
N ALA A 57 -20.78 -1.76 12.27
CA ALA A 57 -19.37 -1.75 12.64
C ALA A 57 -18.43 -2.16 11.49
N LEU A 58 -18.81 -3.15 10.68
CA LEU A 58 -18.02 -3.60 9.54
C LEU A 58 -18.06 -2.58 8.40
N THR A 59 -19.24 -2.00 8.15
CA THR A 59 -19.45 -0.95 7.15
C THR A 59 -18.64 0.30 7.49
N THR A 60 -18.73 0.79 8.72
CA THR A 60 -17.94 1.95 9.19
C THR A 60 -16.44 1.67 9.14
N ALA A 61 -15.99 0.47 9.51
CA ALA A 61 -14.59 0.07 9.41
C ALA A 61 -14.10 0.07 7.95
N CYS A 62 -14.90 -0.45 7.00
CA CYS A 62 -14.55 -0.46 5.59
C CYS A 62 -14.46 0.97 5.00
N LEU A 63 -15.44 1.81 5.31
CA LEU A 63 -15.44 3.20 4.86
C LEU A 63 -14.25 3.99 5.43
N ALA A 64 -14.02 3.88 6.74
CA ALA A 64 -12.92 4.57 7.40
C ALA A 64 -11.56 4.05 6.93
N ALA A 65 -11.37 2.74 6.85
CA ALA A 65 -10.09 2.14 6.44
C ALA A 65 -9.78 2.42 4.98
N GLY A 66 -10.75 2.34 4.06
CA GLY A 66 -10.52 2.66 2.66
C GLY A 66 -10.24 4.15 2.43
N ALA A 67 -10.98 5.05 3.08
CA ALA A 67 -10.73 6.49 2.99
C ALA A 67 -9.37 6.87 3.60
N ALA A 68 -9.08 6.39 4.81
CA ALA A 68 -7.80 6.62 5.47
C ALA A 68 -6.63 6.02 4.67
N GLY A 69 -6.80 4.83 4.10
CA GLY A 69 -5.82 4.16 3.26
C GLY A 69 -5.46 4.97 2.01
N ILE A 70 -6.46 5.53 1.31
CA ILE A 70 -6.23 6.41 0.16
C ILE A 70 -5.46 7.66 0.57
N VAL A 71 -5.88 8.32 1.65
CA VAL A 71 -5.20 9.54 2.15
C VAL A 71 -3.76 9.24 2.56
N LEU A 72 -3.52 8.13 3.27
CA LEU A 72 -2.18 7.68 3.67
C LEU A 72 -1.28 7.40 2.46
N LEU A 73 -1.79 6.71 1.44
CA LEU A 73 -1.04 6.45 0.21
C LEU A 73 -0.71 7.75 -0.54
N LEU A 74 -1.65 8.69 -0.62
CA LEU A 74 -1.42 10.01 -1.22
C LEU A 74 -0.38 10.82 -0.44
N LEU A 75 -0.47 10.87 0.89
CA LEU A 75 0.51 11.54 1.74
C LEU A 75 1.89 10.91 1.62
N ALA A 76 1.98 9.59 1.58
CA ALA A 76 3.24 8.87 1.40
C ALA A 76 3.94 9.23 0.07
N GLN A 77 3.17 9.55 -0.98
CA GLN A 77 3.69 10.03 -2.26
C GLN A 77 4.04 11.53 -2.23
N LEU A 78 3.13 12.37 -1.75
CA LEU A 78 3.30 13.83 -1.74
C LEU A 78 4.47 14.27 -0.84
N LEU A 79 4.60 13.68 0.33
CA LEU A 79 5.64 14.03 1.30
C LEU A 79 6.99 13.33 1.03
N ARG A 80 7.12 12.63 -0.11
CA ARG A 80 8.34 11.92 -0.51
C ARG A 80 8.93 11.08 0.62
N TRP A 81 8.09 10.29 1.29
CA TRP A 81 8.54 9.48 2.42
C TRP A 81 9.70 8.57 2.03
N ARG A 82 10.59 8.31 3.00
CA ARG A 82 11.70 7.36 2.82
C ARG A 82 11.16 6.03 2.28
N ARG A 83 11.87 5.42 1.33
CA ARG A 83 11.49 4.19 0.60
C ARG A 83 10.97 3.09 1.54
N THR A 84 11.64 2.88 2.67
CA THR A 84 11.26 1.90 3.71
C THR A 84 9.88 2.18 4.32
N ARG A 85 9.54 3.46 4.59
CA ARG A 85 8.25 3.84 5.17
C ARG A 85 7.11 3.67 4.17
N GLN A 86 7.37 3.94 2.88
CA GLN A 86 6.36 3.73 1.84
C GLN A 86 5.96 2.26 1.72
N TRP A 87 6.91 1.33 1.79
CA TRP A 87 6.61 -0.10 1.79
C TRP A 87 5.73 -0.53 2.98
N VAL A 88 6.02 -0.02 4.18
CA VAL A 88 5.20 -0.29 5.37
C VAL A 88 3.77 0.21 5.18
N VAL A 89 3.58 1.41 4.63
CA VAL A 89 2.24 1.95 4.36
C VAL A 89 1.51 1.13 3.30
N ILE A 90 2.18 0.83 2.18
CA ILE A 90 1.58 0.05 1.08
C ILE A 90 1.13 -1.31 1.61
N LEU A 91 2.02 -2.06 2.27
CA LEU A 91 1.68 -3.38 2.82
C LEU A 91 0.61 -3.29 3.90
N GLY A 92 0.68 -2.31 4.80
CA GLY A 92 -0.30 -2.12 5.87
C GLY A 92 -1.70 -1.84 5.31
N VAL A 93 -1.81 -0.93 4.34
CA VAL A 93 -3.09 -0.62 3.69
C VAL A 93 -3.63 -1.83 2.93
N THR A 94 -2.77 -2.51 2.16
CA THR A 94 -3.19 -3.71 1.41
C THR A 94 -3.74 -4.77 2.36
N VAL A 95 -3.01 -5.14 3.41
CA VAL A 95 -3.41 -6.19 4.36
C VAL A 95 -4.69 -5.81 5.10
N LEU A 96 -4.81 -4.57 5.56
CA LEU A 96 -6.01 -4.10 6.25
C LEU A 96 -7.24 -4.15 5.33
N CYS A 97 -7.12 -3.61 4.11
CA CYS A 97 -8.21 -3.58 3.13
C CYS A 97 -8.62 -4.98 2.69
N THR A 98 -7.65 -5.85 2.37
CA THR A 98 -7.97 -7.25 2.01
C THR A 98 -8.60 -8.00 3.17
N GLY A 99 -8.11 -7.83 4.41
CA GLY A 99 -8.70 -8.46 5.60
C GLY A 99 -10.15 -8.06 5.85
N LEU A 100 -10.46 -6.77 5.69
CA LEU A 100 -11.84 -6.28 5.78
C LEU A 100 -12.73 -6.84 4.67
N LEU A 101 -12.23 -6.89 3.43
CA LEU A 101 -12.93 -7.50 2.31
C LEU A 101 -13.22 -8.99 2.53
N THR A 102 -12.26 -9.77 3.05
CA THR A 102 -12.53 -11.16 3.42
C THR A 102 -13.57 -11.25 4.53
N GLY A 103 -13.56 -10.33 5.49
CA GLY A 103 -14.60 -10.24 6.52
C GLY A 103 -16.00 -10.00 5.95
N VAL A 104 -16.13 -9.07 5.01
CA VAL A 104 -17.39 -8.80 4.29
C VAL A 104 -17.86 -10.05 3.53
N VAL A 105 -16.95 -10.71 2.79
CA VAL A 105 -17.29 -11.90 2.00
C VAL A 105 -17.64 -13.11 2.87
N ALA A 106 -16.97 -13.29 4.01
CA ALA A 106 -17.28 -14.35 4.96
C ALA A 106 -18.63 -14.08 5.64
N GLY A 107 -18.88 -12.83 6.05
CA GLY A 107 -20.15 -12.40 6.64
C GLY A 107 -21.32 -12.47 5.68
N SER A 108 -21.12 -12.22 4.38
CA SER A 108 -22.17 -12.33 3.37
C SER A 108 -22.55 -13.77 3.01
N ARG A 109 -21.78 -14.77 3.47
CA ARG A 109 -22.01 -16.20 3.24
C ARG A 109 -22.56 -16.94 4.46
N ALA A 110 -22.61 -16.26 5.62
CA ALA A 110 -23.21 -16.76 6.85
C ALA A 110 -24.71 -16.43 6.89
#